data_AF-A0A7C7VJT9-F1
#
_entry.id   AF-A0A7C7VJT9-F1
#
_cell.length_a   1.000
_cell.length_b   1.000
_cell.length_c   1.000
_cell.angle_alpha   90.00
_cell.angle_beta   90.00
_cell.angle_gamma   90.00
#
_symmetry.space_group_name_H-M   'P 1'
#
loop_
_entity.id
_entity.type
_entity.pdbx_description
1 polymer ?
#
loop_
_entity_poly.entity_id
_entity_poly.type
_entity_poly.pdbx_seq_one_letter_code
_entity_poly.pdbx_strand_id
1 'polypeptide(L)' 'MHLRIGEYIEDKFKERLEEQLEILSHHFYNGHDWERSLYYSCVAGEKAKRVYANEEAIEFFSRAIESYEMME' A
#
# COMPACT_ATOMS: atom_id res chain seq x y z
N MET A 1 6.75 -10.36 10.58
CA MET A 1 7.16 -9.06 11.18
C MET A 1 6.46 -7.89 10.50
N HIS A 2 6.40 -7.86 9.16
CA HIS A 2 5.76 -6.78 8.41
C HIS A 2 4.30 -6.48 8.78
N LEU A 3 3.46 -7.50 8.98
CA LEU A 3 2.06 -7.30 9.38
C LEU A 3 1.92 -6.46 10.66
N ARG A 4 2.68 -6.79 11.71
CA ARG A 4 2.67 -6.03 12.97
C ARG A 4 3.17 -4.60 12.83
N ILE A 5 4.09 -4.36 11.89
CA ILE A 5 4.57 -3.00 11.60
C ILE A 5 3.48 -2.21 10.87
N GLY A 6 2.82 -2.82 9.88
CA GLY A 6 1.68 -2.23 9.19
C GLY A 6 0.56 -1.85 10.16
N GLU A 7 0.16 -2.77 11.03
CA GLU A 7 -0.86 -2.54 12.07
C GLU A 7 -0.46 -1.44 13.06
N TYR A 8 0.82 -1.41 13.47
CA TYR A 8 1.32 -0.34 14.35
C TYR A 8 1.26 1.03 13.67
N ILE A 9 1.61 1.12 12.39
CA ILE A 9 1.56 2.37 11.63
C ILE A 9 0.11 2.78 11.41
N GLU A 10 -0.78 1.85 11.06
CA GLU A 10 -2.22 2.11 10.94
C GLU A 10 -2.76 2.72 12.22
N ASP A 11 -2.45 2.13 13.38
CA ASP A 11 -2.97 2.59 14.67
C ASP A 11 -2.38 3.94 15.10
N LYS A 12 -1.06 4.11 14.95
CA LYS A 12 -0.36 5.32 15.40
C LYS A 12 -0.62 6.53 14.50
N PHE A 13 -0.88 6.31 13.21
CA PHE A 13 -1.03 7.37 12.22
C PHE A 13 -2.43 7.39 11.58
N LYS A 14 -3.48 6.93 12.29
CA LYS A 14 -4.88 6.92 11.80
C LYS A 14 -5.32 8.22 11.11
N GLU A 15 -4.91 9.38 11.64
CA GLU A 15 -5.28 10.69 11.11
C GLU A 15 -4.37 11.17 9.96
N ARG A 16 -3.27 10.47 9.69
CA ARG A 16 -2.22 10.82 8.71
C ARG A 16 -1.81 9.63 7.84
N LEU A 17 -2.72 8.70 7.59
CA LEU A 17 -2.45 7.49 6.80
C LEU A 17 -1.99 7.83 5.37
N GLU A 18 -2.47 8.94 4.81
CA GLU A 18 -2.06 9.41 3.49
C GLU A 18 -0.55 9.69 3.36
N GLU A 19 0.14 9.96 4.47
CA GLU A 19 1.59 10.15 4.50
C GLU A 19 2.35 8.83 4.61
N GLN A 20 1.67 7.74 4.96
CA GLN A 20 2.26 6.44 5.23
C GLN A 20 1.87 5.38 4.18
N LEU A 21 1.17 5.77 3.11
CA LEU A 21 0.61 4.85 2.11
C LEU A 21 1.66 3.91 1.51
N GLU A 22 2.85 4.43 1.20
CA GLU A 22 3.96 3.63 0.65
C GLU A 22 4.40 2.55 1.62
N ILE A 23 4.65 2.93 2.87
CA ILE A 23 5.13 2.04 3.92
C ILE A 23 4.06 0.99 4.27
N LEU A 24 2.79 1.40 4.33
CA LEU A 24 1.65 0.50 4.55
C LEU A 24 1.49 -0.49 3.40
N SER A 25 1.50 -0.01 2.16
CA SER A 25 1.49 -0.83 0.94
C SER A 25 2.60 -1.89 0.98
N HIS A 26 3.83 -1.47 1.26
CA HIS A 26 4.99 -2.38 1.31
C HIS A 26 4.90 -3.39 2.46
N HIS A 27 4.48 -2.98 3.65
CA HIS A 27 4.43 -3.87 4.81
C HIS A 27 3.25 -4.85 4.78
N PHE A 28 2.09 -4.46 4.25
CA PHE A 28 0.99 -5.40 4.09
C PHE A 28 1.29 -6.41 2.98
N TYR A 29 1.92 -5.99 1.89
CA TYR A 29 2.38 -6.90 0.84
C TYR A 29 3.35 -7.97 1.39
N ASN A 30 4.44 -7.56 2.05
CA ASN A 30 5.37 -8.52 2.65
C ASN A 30 4.77 -9.28 3.86
N GLY A 31 3.71 -8.74 4.44
CA GLY A 31 2.92 -9.37 5.49
C GLY A 31 1.95 -10.43 4.98
N HIS A 32 1.79 -10.58 3.66
CA HIS A 32 0.79 -11.43 3.00
C HIS A 32 -0.64 -11.06 3.39
N ASP A 33 -0.87 -9.82 3.80
CA ASP A 33 -2.20 -9.25 3.97
C ASP A 33 -2.57 -8.56 2.67
N TRP A 34 -3.04 -9.39 1.74
CA TRP A 34 -3.28 -8.98 0.36
C TRP A 34 -4.39 -7.95 0.23
N GLU A 35 -5.41 -8.02 1.09
CA GLU A 35 -6.52 -7.06 1.09
C GLU A 35 -6.05 -5.65 1.45
N ARG A 36 -5.29 -5.51 2.55
CA ARG A 36 -4.74 -4.21 2.93
C ARG A 36 -3.64 -3.75 1.98
N SER A 37 -2.81 -4.68 1.49
CA SER A 37 -1.81 -4.38 0.45
C SER A 37 -2.46 -3.79 -0.80
N LEU A 38 -3.51 -4.43 -1.32
CA LEU A 38 -4.29 -3.95 -2.47
C LEU A 38 -4.84 -2.54 -2.21
N TYR A 39 -5.50 -2.34 -1.07
CA TYR A 39 -6.10 -1.06 -0.71
C TYR A 39 -5.05 0.08 -0.69
N TYR A 40 -3.99 -0.08 0.09
CA TYR A 40 -2.98 0.97 0.25
C TYR A 40 -2.19 1.21 -1.03
N SER A 41 -1.93 0.17 -1.82
CA SER A 41 -1.25 0.29 -3.11
C SER A 41 -2.12 1.07 -4.11
N CYS A 42 -3.43 0.81 -4.17
CA CYS A 42 -4.34 1.60 -5.02
C CYS A 42 -4.36 3.09 -4.64
N VAL A 43 -4.46 3.39 -3.34
CA VAL A 43 -4.50 4.79 -2.87
C VAL A 43 -3.17 5.50 -3.13
N ALA A 44 -2.03 4.82 -2.90
CA ALA A 44 -0.70 5.34 -3.21
C ALA A 44 -0.51 5.60 -4.71
N GLY A 45 -0.93 4.66 -5.56
CA GLY A 45 -0.85 4.79 -7.02
C GLY A 45 -1.69 5.96 -7.55
N GLU A 46 -2.91 6.14 -7.04
CA GLU A 46 -3.75 7.28 -7.39
C GLU A 46 -3.12 8.62 -6.98
N LYS A 47 -2.48 8.68 -5.80
CA LYS A 47 -1.78 9.88 -5.34
C LYS A 47 -0.56 10.20 -6.20
N ALA A 48 0.28 9.20 -6.51
CA ALA A 48 1.45 9.35 -7.37
C ALA A 48 1.05 9.81 -8.79
N LYS A 49 -0.02 9.21 -9.35
CA LYS A 49 -0.59 9.60 -10.65
C LYS A 49 -1.00 11.08 -10.69
N ARG A 50 -1.62 11.61 -9.64
CA ARG A 50 -2.07 13.02 -9.57
C ARG A 50 -0.93 14.04 -9.64
N VAL A 51 0.27 13.64 -9.21
CA VAL A 51 1.47 14.50 -9.24
C VAL A 51 2.42 14.14 -10.39
N TYR A 52 1.96 13.32 -11.34
CA TYR A 52 2.73 12.85 -12.49
C TYR A 52 3.99 12.03 -12.14
N ALA A 53 4.03 11.45 -10.94
CA ALA A 53 5.07 10.51 -10.55
C ALA A 53 4.75 9.12 -11.13
N ASN A 54 4.91 8.99 -12.44
CA ASN A 54 4.42 7.84 -13.19
C ASN A 54 5.13 6.53 -12.82
N GLU A 55 6.44 6.56 -12.55
CA GLU A 55 7.20 5.36 -12.15
C GLU A 55 6.68 4.81 -10.82
N GLU A 56 6.49 5.68 -9.82
CA GLU A 56 5.93 5.32 -8.51
C GLU A 56 4.48 4.83 -8.64
N ALA A 57 3.66 5.48 -9.49
CA ALA A 57 2.30 5.04 -9.74
C ALA A 57 2.26 3.62 -10.33
N ILE A 58 3.15 3.32 -11.30
CA ILE A 58 3.28 1.99 -11.89
C ILE A 58 3.69 0.97 -10.82
N GLU A 59 4.66 1.28 -9.96
CA GLU A 59 5.07 0.38 -8.89
C GLU A 59 3.90 0.03 -7.96
N PHE A 60 3.15 1.04 -7.52
CA PHE A 60 2.00 0.84 -6.65
C PHE A 60 0.88 0.05 -7.33
N PHE A 61 0.51 0.38 -8.57
CA PHE A 61 -0.52 -0.37 -9.27
C PHE A 61 -0.09 -1.81 -9.61
N SER A 62 1.19 -2.04 -9.89
CA SER A 62 1.73 -3.40 -10.09
C SER A 62 1.57 -4.23 -8.83
N ARG A 63 1.95 -3.69 -7.66
CA ARG A 63 1.77 -4.34 -6.37
C ARG A 63 0.29 -4.58 -6.04
N ALA A 64 -0.59 -3.66 -6.41
CA ALA A 64 -2.03 -3.82 -6.25
C ALA A 64 -2.55 -5.02 -7.06
N ILE A 65 -2.15 -5.13 -8.33
CA ILE A 65 -2.51 -6.25 -9.21
C ILE A 65 -2.01 -7.57 -8.64
N GLU A 66 -0.72 -7.65 -8.27
CA GLU A 66 -0.15 -8.85 -7.65
C GLU A 66 -0.89 -9.24 -6.37
N SER A 67 -1.24 -8.27 -5.52
CA SER A 67 -2.00 -8.54 -4.29
C SER A 67 -3.37 -9.11 -4.60
N TYR A 68 -4.07 -8.58 -5.61
CA TYR A 68 -5.36 -9.09 -6.06
C TYR A 68 -5.23 -10.53 -6.59
N GLU A 69 -4.21 -10.81 -7.42
CA GLU A 69 -3.96 -12.15 -7.96
C GLU A 69 -3.67 -13.18 -6.85
N MET A 70 -3.06 -12.76 -5.74
CA MET A 70 -2.80 -13.64 -4.59
C MET A 70 -4.02 -13.89 -3.69
N MET A 71 -5.15 -13.18 -3.94
CA MET A 71 -6.42 -13.38 -3.23
C MET A 71 -7.35 -14.36 -3.95
N GLU A 72 -7.18 -14.57 -5.26
CA GLU A 72 -7.92 -15.56 -6.06
C GLU A 72 -7.46 -17.00 -5.78
#